data_AF-A0A7Z0EQE0-F1
#
_entry.id   AF-A0A7Z0EQE0-F1
#
_cell.length_a   1.000
_cell.length_b   1.000
_cell.length_c   1.000
_cell.angle_alpha   90.00
_cell.angle_beta   90.00
_cell.angle_gamma   90.00
#
_symmetry.space_group_name_H-M   'P 1'
#
loop_
_entity.id
_entity.type
_entity.pdbx_description
1 polymer ?
#
loop_
_entity_poly.entity_id
_entity_poly.type
_entity_poly.pdbx_seq_one_letter_code
_entity_poly.pdbx_strand_id
1 'polypeptide(L)'
;MRIRWIAALAAAAVAMTGCGGDGGDSADERAGTEPSYYLSLGDSLTVGVQPDANGRPEMTSDGYTDVLYRNLYDADSTLDHERMGCGGEDTTSFIEGGLAHCDEQYDGTSQLEAAEAFLSDNAGRVDLVTLTIGGNNFTGCVSDLESADGPSLDTACVEDGLERIDTEIPVIASRLRAAAGPDTQIIAMTYYNPFLAALLLEDGGADDAEAEDAESADGPEDASEDGDAEGADGSGEADDAEAGEPDLVEYATSVLEEMNESLRSSYAAQDIEVADVEATFDSTNFEVPEDSGTGMPANVQAVCDLTWMCNTDRGPDIHTNQAGAQEIAATFEDLVQ
;
A
#
# COMPACT_ATOMS: atom_id res chain seq x y z
N MET A 1 56.56 71.15 -13.60
CA MET A 1 56.60 71.86 -14.89
C MET A 1 55.18 72.14 -15.33
N ARG A 2 54.90 73.39 -15.69
CA ARG A 2 53.67 73.83 -16.36
C ARG A 2 53.58 73.14 -17.74
N ILE A 3 52.39 72.84 -18.22
CA ILE A 3 51.83 73.35 -19.49
C ILE A 3 50.39 72.83 -19.64
N ARG A 4 49.47 73.80 -19.76
CA ARG A 4 48.07 73.68 -20.20
C ARG A 4 48.04 73.39 -21.69
N TRP A 5 47.06 72.62 -22.16
CA TRP A 5 46.48 72.84 -23.49
C TRP A 5 44.96 72.93 -23.41
N ILE A 6 44.46 73.92 -24.13
CA ILE A 6 43.10 74.43 -24.20
C ILE A 6 42.43 73.84 -25.45
N ALA A 7 41.19 73.39 -25.26
CA ALA A 7 40.01 73.36 -26.15
C ALA A 7 40.14 73.20 -27.68
N ALA A 8 39.30 72.33 -28.23
CA ALA A 8 38.51 72.64 -29.42
C ALA A 8 37.14 71.96 -29.35
N LEU A 9 36.10 72.81 -29.29
CA LEU A 9 34.68 72.48 -29.39
C LEU A 9 34.31 72.20 -30.84
N ALA A 10 33.50 71.16 -31.07
CA ALA A 10 32.58 71.11 -32.21
C ALA A 10 31.22 70.63 -31.69
N ALA A 11 30.28 71.57 -31.63
CA ALA A 11 28.91 71.36 -31.23
C ALA A 11 28.10 70.86 -32.44
N ALA A 12 27.38 69.75 -32.26
CA ALA A 12 26.19 69.44 -33.03
C ALA A 12 25.07 69.14 -32.02
N ALA A 13 24.17 70.11 -31.87
CA ALA A 13 22.99 70.00 -31.04
C ALA A 13 21.91 69.23 -31.81
N VAL A 14 21.47 68.10 -31.26
CA VAL A 14 20.12 67.57 -31.49
C VAL A 14 19.46 67.49 -30.13
N ALA A 15 18.52 68.40 -29.90
CA ALA A 15 17.64 68.35 -28.75
C ALA A 15 16.46 67.44 -29.10
N MET A 16 16.33 66.31 -28.41
CA MET A 16 15.01 65.76 -28.06
C MET A 16 15.02 65.39 -26.58
N THR A 17 14.14 66.07 -25.87
CA THR A 17 13.72 65.84 -24.50
C THR A 17 13.07 64.47 -24.33
N GLY A 18 13.59 63.66 -23.40
CA GLY A 18 12.92 62.49 -22.83
C GLY A 18 13.42 62.30 -21.40
N CYS A 19 12.52 62.37 -20.44
CA CYS A 19 12.78 62.41 -19.00
C CYS A 19 13.36 61.10 -18.44
N GLY A 20 14.28 61.26 -17.48
CA GLY A 20 14.58 60.43 -16.31
C GLY A 20 14.21 58.94 -16.28
N GLY A 21 15.22 58.12 -16.07
CA GLY A 21 15.10 56.76 -15.55
C GLY A 21 16.47 56.27 -15.14
N ASP A 22 16.69 56.20 -13.83
CA ASP A 22 17.88 55.69 -13.15
C ASP A 22 18.31 54.34 -13.76
N GLY A 23 19.62 54.17 -13.98
CA GLY A 23 20.20 52.91 -14.43
C GLY A 23 20.10 51.87 -13.33
N GLY A 24 18.92 51.27 -13.22
CA GLY A 24 18.75 50.00 -12.52
C GLY A 24 19.51 48.95 -13.31
N ASP A 25 20.65 48.56 -12.76
CA ASP A 25 21.30 47.29 -13.00
C ASP A 25 20.21 46.21 -12.82
N SER A 26 19.66 45.72 -13.93
CA SER A 26 18.82 44.54 -13.91
C SER A 26 19.74 43.38 -13.56
N ALA A 27 19.91 43.18 -12.24
CA ALA A 27 20.23 41.88 -11.71
C ALA A 27 19.21 40.93 -12.34
N ASP A 28 19.74 40.09 -13.23
CA ASP A 28 19.09 38.92 -13.76
C ASP A 28 18.88 37.98 -12.57
N GLU A 29 17.88 38.30 -11.73
CA GLU A 29 17.27 37.37 -10.79
C GLU A 29 16.68 36.26 -11.66
N ARG A 30 17.50 35.25 -11.94
CA ARG A 30 17.00 33.89 -12.06
C ARG A 30 16.34 33.60 -10.72
N ALA A 31 15.07 33.98 -10.59
CA ALA A 31 14.16 33.32 -9.68
C ALA A 31 14.26 31.85 -10.06
N GLY A 32 15.04 31.07 -9.29
CA GLY A 32 14.89 29.63 -9.32
C GLY A 32 13.43 29.39 -9.00
N THR A 33 12.73 28.66 -9.86
CA THR A 33 11.39 28.15 -9.52
C THR A 33 11.50 27.52 -8.14
N GLU A 34 10.69 27.98 -7.19
CA GLU A 34 10.66 27.35 -5.87
C GLU A 34 10.27 25.88 -6.07
N PRO A 35 10.88 24.94 -5.33
CA PRO A 35 10.56 23.53 -5.48
C PRO A 35 9.08 23.30 -5.18
N SER A 36 8.46 22.39 -5.92
CA SER A 36 7.17 21.82 -5.59
C SER A 36 7.35 20.51 -4.83
N TYR A 37 6.31 20.04 -4.15
CA TYR A 37 6.39 18.88 -3.28
C TYR A 37 5.49 17.74 -3.75
N TYR A 38 6.05 16.54 -3.69
CA TYR A 38 5.30 15.30 -3.57
C TYR A 38 5.36 14.86 -2.10
N LEU A 39 4.21 14.79 -1.43
CA LEU A 39 4.08 14.30 -0.07
C LEU A 39 3.56 12.85 -0.06
N SER A 40 4.31 11.91 0.51
CA SER A 40 3.84 10.53 0.65
C SER A 40 3.51 10.21 2.11
N LEU A 41 2.25 9.82 2.35
CA LEU A 41 1.67 9.50 3.65
C LEU A 41 1.24 8.03 3.71
N GLY A 42 1.22 7.47 4.90
CA GLY A 42 0.70 6.13 5.13
C GLY A 42 1.60 5.24 5.99
N ASP A 43 1.41 3.94 5.80
CA ASP A 43 2.00 2.88 6.58
C ASP A 43 3.39 2.44 6.06
N SER A 44 3.76 1.18 6.36
CA SER A 44 5.03 0.59 5.97
C SER A 44 5.19 0.40 4.46
N LEU A 45 4.11 0.27 3.68
CA LEU A 45 4.18 0.25 2.22
C LEU A 45 4.60 1.62 1.67
N THR A 46 4.10 2.71 2.24
CA THR A 46 4.53 4.09 1.91
C THR A 46 6.00 4.30 2.24
N VAL A 47 6.46 3.79 3.40
CA VAL A 47 7.87 3.87 3.83
C VAL A 47 8.80 3.06 2.92
N GLY A 48 8.27 2.04 2.22
CA GLY A 48 9.05 1.09 1.46
C GLY A 48 9.78 0.09 2.38
N VAL A 49 9.12 -0.39 3.43
CA VAL A 49 9.69 -1.46 4.28
C VAL A 49 9.86 -2.73 3.46
N GLN A 50 11.01 -3.39 3.59
CA GLN A 50 11.30 -4.69 2.99
C GLN A 50 12.15 -5.55 3.93
N PRO A 51 12.14 -6.88 3.80
CA PRO A 51 13.01 -7.75 4.59
C PRO A 51 14.47 -7.67 4.14
N ASP A 52 15.37 -7.50 5.12
CA ASP A 52 16.82 -7.61 4.93
C ASP A 52 17.24 -9.06 4.60
N ALA A 53 18.54 -9.30 4.41
CA ALA A 53 19.05 -10.63 4.10
C ALA A 53 18.78 -11.70 5.19
N ASN A 54 18.32 -11.30 6.37
CA ASN A 54 17.96 -12.16 7.50
C ASN A 54 16.46 -12.10 7.83
N GLY A 55 15.63 -11.52 6.95
CA GLY A 55 14.19 -11.41 7.18
C GLY A 55 13.76 -10.32 8.16
N ARG A 56 14.64 -9.37 8.49
CA ARG A 56 14.29 -8.27 9.40
C ARG A 56 13.72 -7.10 8.61
N PRO A 57 12.64 -6.47 9.06
CA PRO A 57 12.08 -5.31 8.37
C PRO A 57 13.09 -4.16 8.39
N GLU A 58 13.35 -3.59 7.21
CA GLU A 58 14.22 -2.44 7.00
C GLU A 58 13.49 -1.40 6.14
N MET A 59 13.62 -0.13 6.51
CA MET A 59 13.11 0.98 5.69
C MET A 59 14.03 1.17 4.48
N THR A 60 13.48 1.12 3.26
CA THR A 60 14.26 1.27 2.03
C THR A 60 13.90 2.55 1.28
N SER A 61 14.64 2.84 0.20
CA SER A 61 14.30 3.86 -0.80
C SER A 61 13.80 3.22 -2.10
N ASP A 62 13.22 2.04 -1.99
CA ASP A 62 12.79 1.20 -3.11
C ASP A 62 11.27 0.92 -3.04
N GLY A 63 10.53 1.62 -2.18
CA GLY A 63 9.07 1.53 -2.10
C GLY A 63 8.39 2.16 -3.33
N TYR A 64 7.08 1.96 -3.45
CA TYR A 64 6.31 2.47 -4.58
C TYR A 64 6.37 4.00 -4.66
N THR A 65 6.39 4.69 -3.51
CA THR A 65 6.50 6.15 -3.41
C THR A 65 7.84 6.64 -3.96
N ASP A 66 8.93 5.91 -3.71
CA ASP A 66 10.26 6.23 -4.24
C ASP A 66 10.35 5.95 -5.75
N VAL A 67 9.70 4.89 -6.24
CA VAL A 67 9.60 4.62 -7.69
C VAL A 67 8.82 5.72 -8.38
N LEU A 68 7.62 6.06 -7.88
CA LEU A 68 6.79 7.13 -8.42
C LEU A 68 7.55 8.46 -8.44
N TYR A 69 8.20 8.82 -7.33
CA TYR A 69 9.00 10.04 -7.27
C TYR A 69 10.10 10.08 -8.34
N ARG A 70 10.83 8.99 -8.55
CA ARG A 70 11.86 8.94 -9.61
C ARG A 70 11.27 9.19 -11.00
N ASN A 71 10.11 8.60 -11.30
CA ASN A 71 9.42 8.79 -12.59
C ASN A 71 8.97 10.25 -12.76
N LEU A 72 8.40 10.84 -11.71
CA LEU A 72 7.94 12.24 -11.72
C LEU A 72 9.11 13.24 -11.78
N TYR A 73 10.20 12.98 -11.07
CA TYR A 73 11.39 13.83 -11.04
C TYR A 73 12.07 13.91 -12.42
N ASP A 74 12.05 12.82 -13.18
CA ASP A 74 12.56 12.80 -14.55
C ASP A 74 11.76 13.73 -15.48
N ALA A 75 10.48 13.98 -15.17
CA ALA A 75 9.61 14.92 -15.88
C ALA A 75 9.76 16.37 -15.35
N ASP A 76 9.82 16.55 -14.03
CA ASP A 76 10.07 17.83 -13.36
C ASP A 76 11.12 17.70 -12.24
N SER A 77 12.35 18.12 -12.57
CA SER A 77 13.48 18.10 -11.64
C SER A 77 13.40 19.12 -10.48
N THR A 78 12.32 19.91 -10.40
CA THR A 78 12.05 20.82 -9.28
C THR A 78 11.17 20.21 -8.20
N LEU A 79 10.64 19.00 -8.42
CA LEU A 79 9.87 18.24 -7.45
C LEU A 79 10.78 17.72 -6.33
N ASP A 80 10.41 18.00 -5.09
CA ASP A 80 11.02 17.44 -3.87
C ASP A 80 10.06 16.41 -3.24
N HIS A 81 10.58 15.24 -2.87
CA HIS A 81 9.80 14.20 -2.19
C HIS A 81 9.89 14.34 -0.68
N GLU A 82 8.77 14.72 -0.06
CA GLU A 82 8.59 14.70 1.38
C GLU A 82 8.04 13.34 1.81
N ARG A 83 8.90 12.53 2.44
CA ARG A 83 8.58 11.18 2.92
C ARG A 83 8.05 11.25 4.35
N MET A 84 6.74 11.19 4.52
CA MET A 84 6.08 11.26 5.82
C MET A 84 5.35 9.98 6.21
N GLY A 85 5.55 8.85 5.52
CA GLY A 85 5.01 7.57 5.99
C GLY A 85 5.63 7.09 7.31
N CYS A 86 4.88 6.32 8.07
CA CYS A 86 5.34 5.65 9.28
C CYS A 86 4.95 4.17 9.30
N GLY A 87 5.94 3.29 9.46
CA GLY A 87 5.70 1.85 9.48
C GLY A 87 4.85 1.41 10.67
N GLY A 88 3.85 0.57 10.40
CA GLY A 88 2.98 -0.02 11.42
C GLY A 88 1.76 0.82 11.83
N GLU A 89 1.57 2.01 11.24
CA GLU A 89 0.35 2.79 11.50
C GLU A 89 -0.89 2.11 10.92
N ASP A 90 -1.94 2.04 11.73
CA ASP A 90 -3.32 1.81 11.34
C ASP A 90 -4.07 3.16 11.25
N THR A 91 -5.35 3.14 10.87
CA THR A 91 -6.14 4.38 10.71
C THR A 91 -6.25 5.20 12.00
N THR A 92 -6.31 4.56 13.18
CA THR A 92 -6.42 5.29 14.46
C THR A 92 -5.10 5.96 14.82
N SER A 93 -3.99 5.23 14.76
CA SER A 93 -2.66 5.79 15.06
C SER A 93 -2.27 6.88 14.07
N PHE A 94 -2.67 6.76 12.81
CA PHE A 94 -2.50 7.84 11.83
C PHE A 94 -3.23 9.14 12.26
N ILE A 95 -4.43 9.03 12.85
CA ILE A 95 -5.22 10.18 13.32
C ILE A 95 -4.72 10.71 14.66
N GLU A 96 -4.50 9.82 15.62
CA GLU A 96 -4.34 10.14 17.05
C GLU A 96 -2.89 10.07 17.54
N GLY A 97 -1.99 9.46 16.76
CA GLY A 97 -0.64 9.10 17.17
C GLY A 97 -0.62 7.88 18.09
N GLY A 98 0.44 7.74 18.87
CA GLY A 98 0.57 6.71 19.92
C GLY A 98 1.55 5.58 19.58
N LEU A 99 2.08 5.55 18.37
CA LEU A 99 3.25 4.74 18.04
C LEU A 99 4.51 5.53 18.35
N ALA A 100 5.28 5.09 19.35
CA ALA A 100 6.39 5.87 19.89
C ALA A 100 7.43 6.32 18.84
N HIS A 101 7.70 5.52 17.81
CA HIS A 101 8.62 5.88 16.74
C HIS A 101 8.03 6.89 15.74
N CYS A 102 6.72 6.84 15.49
CA CYS A 102 6.00 7.84 14.69
C CYS A 102 5.88 9.15 15.47
N ASP A 103 5.49 9.08 16.75
CA ASP A 103 5.41 10.25 17.62
C ASP A 103 6.77 10.96 17.71
N GLU A 104 7.88 10.21 17.82
CA GLU A 104 9.23 10.80 17.79
C GLU A 104 9.55 11.47 16.44
N GLN A 105 9.11 10.87 15.32
CA GLN A 105 9.28 11.43 13.98
C GLN A 105 8.52 12.75 13.79
N TYR A 106 7.35 12.89 14.42
CA TYR A 106 6.45 14.05 14.27
C TYR A 106 6.41 14.96 15.50
N ASP A 107 7.48 15.02 16.28
CA ASP A 107 7.62 15.89 17.45
C ASP A 107 6.47 15.76 18.49
N GLY A 108 5.92 14.55 18.63
CA GLY A 108 4.86 14.19 19.56
C GLY A 108 3.43 14.37 19.05
N THR A 109 3.25 14.59 17.75
CA THR A 109 1.95 14.67 17.06
C THR A 109 1.68 13.43 16.20
N SER A 110 0.45 13.28 15.71
CA SER A 110 0.12 12.19 14.78
C SER A 110 0.60 12.48 13.35
N GLN A 111 0.70 11.45 12.50
CA GLN A 111 1.05 11.66 11.09
C GLN A 111 0.07 12.62 10.41
N LEU A 112 -1.23 12.51 10.70
CA LEU A 112 -2.25 13.40 10.13
C LEU A 112 -2.05 14.86 10.56
N GLU A 113 -1.78 15.13 11.84
CA GLU A 113 -1.53 16.49 12.31
C GLU A 113 -0.25 17.09 11.69
N ALA A 114 0.80 16.27 11.56
CA ALA A 114 2.03 16.69 10.90
C ALA A 114 1.82 16.98 9.40
N ALA A 115 1.04 16.14 8.72
CA ALA A 115 0.68 16.33 7.31
C ALA A 115 -0.13 17.62 7.10
N GLU A 116 -1.11 17.90 7.97
CA GLU A 116 -1.88 19.16 7.91
C GLU A 116 -0.98 20.38 8.08
N ALA A 117 -0.02 20.33 9.01
CA ALA A 117 0.95 21.41 9.21
C ALA A 117 1.82 21.60 7.96
N PHE A 118 2.36 20.51 7.39
CA PHE A 118 3.17 20.57 6.18
C PHE A 118 2.39 21.15 4.99
N LEU A 119 1.15 20.68 4.76
CA LEU A 119 0.29 21.16 3.68
C LEU A 119 -0.04 22.65 3.84
N SER A 120 -0.31 23.10 5.07
CA SER A 120 -0.56 24.51 5.38
C SER A 120 0.67 25.39 5.14
N ASP A 121 1.85 24.95 5.61
CA ASP A 121 3.10 25.71 5.48
C ASP A 121 3.62 25.75 4.03
N ASN A 122 3.21 24.79 3.20
CA ASN A 122 3.57 24.68 1.78
C ASN A 122 2.37 24.91 0.84
N ALA A 123 1.34 25.63 1.29
CA ALA A 123 0.14 25.88 0.49
C ALA A 123 0.48 26.46 -0.90
N GLY A 124 -0.05 25.81 -1.95
CA GLY A 124 0.20 26.17 -3.36
C GLY A 124 1.56 25.71 -3.91
N ARG A 125 2.31 24.90 -3.15
CA ARG A 125 3.57 24.27 -3.57
C ARG A 125 3.56 22.76 -3.45
N VAL A 126 2.44 22.14 -3.08
CA VAL A 126 2.31 20.67 -3.02
C VAL A 126 1.51 20.25 -4.25
N ASP A 127 2.15 19.51 -5.16
CA ASP A 127 1.53 19.08 -6.41
C ASP A 127 0.75 17.78 -6.20
N LEU A 128 1.33 16.86 -5.40
CA LEU A 128 0.80 15.52 -5.19
C LEU A 128 0.89 15.11 -3.71
N VAL A 129 -0.17 14.48 -3.23
CA VAL A 129 -0.19 13.70 -2.00
C VAL A 129 -0.56 12.26 -2.33
N THR A 130 0.23 11.27 -1.90
CA THR A 130 -0.20 9.86 -1.92
C THR A 130 -0.52 9.37 -0.51
N LEU A 131 -1.53 8.51 -0.38
CA LEU A 131 -1.96 7.94 0.90
C LEU A 131 -2.16 6.43 0.82
N THR A 132 -1.52 5.71 1.74
CA THR A 132 -1.71 4.26 1.94
C THR A 132 -1.92 3.98 3.42
N ILE A 133 -3.17 3.80 3.86
CA ILE A 133 -3.46 3.49 5.25
C ILE A 133 -4.69 2.58 5.35
N GLY A 134 -4.66 1.63 6.29
CA GLY A 134 -5.76 0.69 6.53
C GLY A 134 -5.33 -0.76 6.62
N GLY A 135 -4.20 -1.14 6.00
CA GLY A 135 -3.73 -2.55 6.04
C GLY A 135 -3.45 -3.05 7.47
N ASN A 136 -2.85 -2.20 8.31
CA ASN A 136 -2.51 -2.55 9.70
C ASN A 136 -3.73 -2.66 10.63
N ASN A 137 -4.94 -2.29 10.19
CA ASN A 137 -6.16 -2.58 10.94
C ASN A 137 -6.39 -4.09 11.10
N PHE A 138 -5.75 -4.91 10.25
CA PHE A 138 -5.94 -6.37 10.22
C PHE A 138 -4.70 -7.18 10.59
N THR A 139 -3.50 -6.59 10.65
CA THR A 139 -2.25 -7.33 10.86
C THR A 139 -2.19 -8.05 12.21
N GLY A 140 -2.92 -7.55 13.21
CA GLY A 140 -3.04 -8.21 14.52
C GLY A 140 -4.09 -9.32 14.60
N CYS A 141 -4.88 -9.51 13.53
CA CYS A 141 -5.99 -10.47 13.53
C CYS A 141 -5.58 -11.85 13.04
N VAL A 142 -4.44 -11.96 12.34
CA VAL A 142 -3.89 -13.24 11.86
C VAL A 142 -2.71 -13.65 12.73
N SER A 143 -2.70 -14.89 13.20
CA SER A 143 -1.59 -15.47 13.95
C SER A 143 -1.23 -16.86 13.42
N ASP A 144 -0.16 -17.44 13.97
CA ASP A 144 0.24 -18.83 13.70
C ASP A 144 0.53 -19.14 12.21
N LEU A 145 0.99 -18.14 11.44
CA LEU A 145 1.31 -18.25 10.01
C LEU A 145 2.32 -19.37 9.65
N GLU A 146 3.10 -19.84 10.61
CA GLU A 146 4.11 -20.90 10.44
C GLU A 146 3.70 -22.22 11.12
N SER A 147 2.47 -22.31 11.62
CA SER A 147 1.99 -23.50 12.33
C SER A 147 1.65 -24.61 11.35
N ALA A 148 1.86 -25.87 11.75
CA ALA A 148 1.51 -27.03 10.92
C ALA A 148 -0.01 -27.26 10.82
N ASP A 149 -0.80 -26.55 11.64
CA ASP A 149 -2.26 -26.56 11.64
C ASP A 149 -2.83 -25.36 10.84
N GLY A 150 -1.95 -24.57 10.21
CA GLY A 150 -2.27 -23.38 9.44
C GLY A 150 -2.47 -22.10 10.26
N PRO A 151 -2.76 -20.97 9.59
CA PRO A 151 -2.94 -19.68 10.23
C PRO A 151 -4.28 -19.62 11.00
N SER A 152 -4.25 -18.97 12.16
CA SER A 152 -5.44 -18.70 12.97
C SER A 152 -5.95 -17.26 12.74
N LEU A 153 -7.27 -17.09 12.67
CA LEU A 153 -7.92 -15.80 12.40
C LEU A 153 -8.89 -15.40 13.52
N ASP A 154 -8.70 -14.21 14.09
CA ASP A 154 -9.63 -13.58 15.02
C ASP A 154 -10.66 -12.74 14.26
N THR A 155 -11.85 -13.29 14.03
CA THR A 155 -12.92 -12.60 13.29
C THR A 155 -13.45 -11.36 14.02
N ALA A 156 -13.39 -11.32 15.36
CA ALA A 156 -13.81 -10.14 16.11
C ALA A 156 -12.81 -8.99 15.96
N CYS A 157 -11.51 -9.30 15.85
CA CYS A 157 -10.49 -8.33 15.47
C CYS A 157 -10.72 -7.78 14.06
N VAL A 158 -11.09 -8.64 13.10
CA VAL A 158 -11.40 -8.23 11.73
C VAL A 158 -12.61 -7.29 11.67
N GLU A 159 -13.69 -7.63 12.38
CA GLU A 159 -14.89 -6.79 12.46
C GLU A 159 -14.59 -5.41 13.06
N ASP A 160 -13.77 -5.34 14.12
CA ASP A 160 -13.29 -4.07 14.71
C ASP A 160 -12.45 -3.26 13.70
N GLY A 161 -11.57 -3.94 12.95
CA GLY A 161 -10.76 -3.32 11.90
C GLY A 161 -11.61 -2.67 10.81
N LEU A 162 -12.65 -3.36 10.33
CA LEU A 162 -13.60 -2.85 9.33
C LEU A 162 -14.41 -1.66 9.88
N GLU A 163 -14.93 -1.74 11.11
CA GLU A 163 -15.66 -0.63 11.73
C GLU A 163 -14.78 0.63 11.86
N ARG A 164 -13.50 0.46 12.20
CA ARG A 164 -12.55 1.56 12.27
C ARG A 164 -12.26 2.15 10.89
N ILE A 165 -12.07 1.34 9.86
CA ILE A 165 -11.91 1.83 8.48
C ILE A 165 -13.12 2.67 8.05
N ASP A 166 -14.33 2.16 8.25
CA ASP A 166 -15.58 2.83 7.89
C ASP A 166 -15.77 4.18 8.59
N THR A 167 -15.24 4.32 9.81
CA THR A 167 -15.42 5.53 10.62
C THR A 167 -14.27 6.52 10.49
N GLU A 168 -13.04 6.04 10.28
CA GLU A 168 -11.82 6.83 10.37
C GLU A 168 -11.31 7.30 9.00
N ILE A 169 -11.47 6.51 7.93
CA ILE A 169 -11.06 6.92 6.58
C ILE A 169 -11.81 8.18 6.10
N PRO A 170 -13.15 8.33 6.32
CA PRO A 170 -13.84 9.57 6.00
C PRO A 170 -13.26 10.79 6.73
N VAL A 171 -12.79 10.61 7.97
CA VAL A 171 -12.16 11.67 8.76
C VAL A 171 -10.80 12.03 8.16
N ILE A 172 -9.96 11.04 7.85
CA ILE A 172 -8.65 11.23 7.22
C ILE A 172 -8.81 11.95 5.88
N ALA A 173 -9.66 11.42 5.00
CA ALA A 173 -9.91 11.97 3.67
C ALA A 173 -10.36 13.43 3.74
N SER A 174 -11.32 13.73 4.64
CA SER A 174 -11.88 15.09 4.76
C SER A 174 -10.85 16.07 5.31
N ARG A 175 -10.06 15.67 6.30
CA ARG A 175 -9.00 16.50 6.88
C ARG A 175 -7.88 16.79 5.90
N LEU A 176 -7.39 15.77 5.20
CA LEU A 176 -6.35 15.93 4.18
C LEU A 176 -6.82 16.82 3.03
N ARG A 177 -8.03 16.59 2.47
CA ARG A 177 -8.58 17.45 1.42
C ARG A 177 -8.74 18.90 1.89
N ALA A 178 -9.17 19.11 3.13
CA ALA A 178 -9.31 20.46 3.69
C ALA A 178 -7.96 21.18 3.84
N ALA A 179 -6.90 20.46 4.25
CA ALA A 179 -5.56 21.02 4.42
C ALA A 179 -4.84 21.25 3.08
N ALA A 180 -4.96 20.30 2.15
CA ALA A 180 -4.31 20.35 0.84
C ALA A 180 -4.96 21.38 -0.11
N GLY A 181 -6.27 21.62 0.05
CA GLY A 181 -7.05 22.46 -0.86
C GLY A 181 -7.46 21.75 -2.15
N PRO A 182 -8.17 22.46 -3.05
CA PRO A 182 -8.71 21.88 -4.27
C PRO A 182 -7.69 21.69 -5.39
N ASP A 183 -6.55 22.41 -5.33
CA ASP A 183 -5.55 22.41 -6.40
C ASP A 183 -4.50 21.31 -6.22
N THR A 184 -4.31 20.80 -4.99
CA THR A 184 -3.39 19.70 -4.70
C THR A 184 -4.04 18.37 -5.07
N GLN A 185 -3.40 17.56 -5.92
CA GLN A 185 -3.89 16.22 -6.22
C GLN A 185 -3.66 15.31 -5.01
N ILE A 186 -4.66 14.50 -4.66
CA ILE A 186 -4.52 13.47 -3.64
C ILE A 186 -4.94 12.15 -4.28
N ILE A 187 -4.07 11.14 -4.19
CA ILE A 187 -4.31 9.80 -4.69
C ILE A 187 -4.14 8.83 -3.51
N ALA A 188 -5.16 8.04 -3.21
CA ALA A 188 -5.06 6.92 -2.28
C ALA A 188 -4.97 5.61 -3.05
N MET A 189 -4.90 4.47 -2.36
CA MET A 189 -4.99 3.16 -3.02
C MET A 189 -5.87 2.17 -2.26
N THR A 190 -6.36 1.18 -2.99
CA THR A 190 -6.86 -0.06 -2.42
C THR A 190 -5.71 -0.96 -1.98
N TYR A 191 -6.02 -2.08 -1.34
CA TYR A 191 -5.05 -3.08 -0.91
C TYR A 191 -5.21 -4.40 -1.65
N TYR A 192 -4.14 -5.20 -1.59
CA TYR A 192 -4.12 -6.63 -1.89
C TYR A 192 -4.14 -7.42 -0.56
N ASN A 193 -4.47 -8.71 -0.60
CA ASN A 193 -4.42 -9.57 0.59
C ASN A 193 -3.18 -10.50 0.56
N PRO A 194 -2.10 -10.17 1.28
CA PRO A 194 -0.90 -11.01 1.32
C PRO A 194 -1.13 -12.37 2.01
N PHE A 195 -2.09 -12.47 2.93
CA PHE A 195 -2.30 -13.68 3.72
C PHE A 195 -2.92 -14.84 2.92
N LEU A 196 -3.48 -14.58 1.73
CA LEU A 196 -3.98 -15.62 0.82
C LEU A 196 -2.89 -16.61 0.42
N ALA A 197 -1.64 -16.18 0.29
CA ALA A 197 -0.53 -17.07 0.00
C ALA A 197 -0.29 -18.08 1.14
N ALA A 198 -0.42 -17.67 2.40
CA ALA A 198 -0.30 -18.59 3.53
C ALA A 198 -1.45 -19.62 3.54
N LEU A 199 -2.68 -19.17 3.29
CA LEU A 199 -3.87 -20.02 3.31
C LEU A 199 -3.86 -21.08 2.19
N LEU A 200 -3.42 -20.73 0.97
CA LEU A 200 -3.55 -21.60 -0.20
C LEU A 200 -2.32 -22.46 -0.50
N LEU A 201 -1.14 -22.12 0.05
CA LEU A 201 0.07 -22.94 -0.13
C LEU A 201 0.04 -24.24 0.67
N GLU A 202 -0.77 -24.33 1.72
CA GLU A 202 -0.90 -25.56 2.54
C GLU A 202 -1.90 -26.56 1.95
N ASP A 203 -3.01 -26.08 1.38
CA ASP A 203 -4.00 -26.93 0.71
C ASP A 203 -3.48 -27.50 -0.64
N GLY A 204 -2.52 -26.84 -1.27
CA GLY A 204 -1.89 -27.31 -2.53
C GLY A 204 -0.94 -28.50 -2.38
N GLY A 205 -0.69 -28.99 -1.16
CA GLY A 205 0.26 -30.07 -0.88
C GLY A 205 -0.33 -31.49 -0.85
N ALA A 206 -1.66 -31.66 -0.90
CA ALA A 206 -2.30 -32.92 -0.51
C ALA A 206 -3.12 -33.65 -1.58
N ASP A 207 -3.25 -33.14 -2.81
CA ASP A 207 -4.15 -33.77 -3.81
C ASP A 207 -3.49 -34.25 -5.13
N ASP A 208 -2.15 -34.25 -5.24
CA ASP A 208 -1.43 -34.69 -6.46
C ASP A 208 -0.56 -35.95 -6.26
N ALA A 209 -1.00 -36.91 -5.44
CA ALA A 209 -0.26 -38.17 -5.28
C ALA A 209 -1.09 -39.43 -4.99
N GLU A 210 -2.23 -39.65 -5.65
CA GLU A 210 -2.83 -41.00 -5.68
C GLU A 210 -3.32 -41.37 -7.08
N ALA A 211 -2.37 -41.52 -7.99
CA ALA A 211 -2.52 -42.41 -9.13
C ALA A 211 -1.22 -43.21 -9.30
N GLU A 212 -1.39 -44.52 -9.55
CA GLU A 212 -0.37 -45.53 -9.81
C GLU A 212 0.20 -46.25 -8.56
N ASP A 213 -0.53 -47.27 -8.06
CA ASP A 213 -0.01 -48.64 -8.19
C ASP A 213 -1.10 -49.69 -7.91
N ALA A 214 -1.51 -50.34 -9.00
CA ALA A 214 -2.26 -51.58 -8.97
C ALA A 214 -1.27 -52.75 -8.91
N GLU A 215 -1.23 -53.50 -7.82
CA GLU A 215 -0.74 -54.88 -7.85
C GLU A 215 -1.57 -55.76 -6.90
N SER A 216 -2.09 -56.84 -7.48
CA SER A 216 -2.98 -57.82 -6.87
C SER A 216 -2.22 -58.81 -6.00
N ALA A 217 -2.82 -59.27 -4.90
CA ALA A 217 -2.56 -60.61 -4.36
C ALA A 217 -3.73 -61.15 -3.53
N ASP A 218 -4.21 -62.33 -3.97
CA ASP A 218 -5.18 -63.26 -3.38
C ASP A 218 -5.09 -63.51 -1.86
N GLY A 219 -6.25 -63.86 -1.26
CA GLY A 219 -6.51 -64.19 0.16
C GLY A 219 -5.94 -65.55 0.67
N PRO A 220 -6.58 -66.30 1.61
CA PRO A 220 -7.95 -66.20 2.14
C PRO A 220 -8.13 -66.34 3.68
N GLU A 221 -9.36 -66.04 4.13
CA GLU A 221 -10.22 -66.68 5.15
C GLU A 221 -9.64 -67.32 6.43
N ASP A 222 -10.17 -66.92 7.59
CA ASP A 222 -10.73 -67.88 8.56
C ASP A 222 -11.81 -67.23 9.46
N ALA A 223 -12.85 -68.01 9.76
CA ALA A 223 -14.08 -67.62 10.42
C ALA A 223 -14.26 -68.33 11.77
N SER A 224 -14.92 -67.69 12.73
CA SER A 224 -15.73 -68.36 13.76
C SER A 224 -16.67 -67.41 14.50
N GLU A 225 -17.98 -67.53 14.20
CA GLU A 225 -19.20 -67.63 15.05
C GLU A 225 -19.00 -67.56 16.60
N ASP A 226 -19.89 -67.05 17.47
CA ASP A 226 -21.36 -66.83 17.50
C ASP A 226 -21.73 -65.96 18.73
N GLY A 227 -22.90 -65.31 18.73
CA GLY A 227 -23.55 -64.83 19.97
C GLY A 227 -24.66 -63.77 19.82
N ASP A 228 -25.91 -64.22 19.64
CA ASP A 228 -27.17 -63.45 19.59
C ASP A 228 -27.47 -62.53 20.80
N ALA A 229 -28.12 -61.38 20.56
CA ALA A 229 -29.56 -61.17 20.85
C ALA A 229 -29.96 -59.67 20.83
N GLU A 230 -31.19 -59.46 20.36
CA GLU A 230 -31.83 -58.22 19.95
C GLU A 230 -32.19 -57.19 21.04
N GLY A 231 -32.23 -55.92 20.62
CA GLY A 231 -32.96 -54.83 21.27
C GLY A 231 -33.16 -53.67 20.29
N ALA A 232 -34.33 -53.60 19.67
CA ALA A 232 -34.78 -52.47 18.86
C ALA A 232 -35.39 -51.38 19.75
N ASP A 233 -35.01 -50.11 19.56
CA ASP A 233 -35.93 -49.00 19.21
C ASP A 233 -35.12 -47.73 18.88
N GLY A 234 -35.69 -46.89 18.01
CA GLY A 234 -35.03 -45.87 17.20
C GLY A 234 -34.28 -44.77 17.93
N SER A 235 -33.03 -44.55 17.54
CA SER A 235 -32.43 -43.22 17.52
C SER A 235 -32.67 -42.65 16.13
N GLY A 236 -33.52 -41.63 16.03
CA GLY A 236 -33.39 -40.70 14.91
C GLY A 236 -32.05 -40.01 15.11
N GLU A 237 -31.07 -40.34 14.26
CA GLU A 237 -29.89 -39.51 14.07
C GLU A 237 -30.40 -38.09 13.75
N ALA A 238 -30.12 -37.18 14.67
CA ALA A 238 -30.02 -35.79 14.31
C ALA A 238 -28.82 -35.73 13.36
N ASP A 239 -29.09 -35.40 12.10
CA ASP A 239 -28.13 -34.73 11.24
C ASP A 239 -27.72 -33.43 11.96
N ASP A 240 -26.81 -33.53 12.92
CA ASP A 240 -25.87 -32.45 13.22
C ASP A 240 -24.98 -32.38 11.98
N ALA A 241 -25.48 -31.65 10.97
CA ALA A 241 -24.61 -31.00 10.02
C ALA A 241 -23.71 -30.10 10.88
N GLU A 242 -22.52 -30.59 11.18
CA GLU A 242 -21.36 -29.77 11.54
C GLU A 242 -21.45 -28.54 10.64
N ALA A 243 -21.76 -27.39 11.25
CA ALA A 243 -21.72 -26.12 10.56
C ALA A 243 -20.27 -25.96 10.14
N GLY A 244 -19.99 -26.27 8.86
CA GLY A 244 -18.65 -26.19 8.30
C GLY A 244 -18.07 -24.83 8.67
N GLU A 245 -16.86 -24.84 9.22
CA GLU A 245 -16.10 -23.62 9.42
C GLU A 245 -16.13 -22.83 8.09
N PRO A 246 -16.40 -21.51 8.11
CA PRO A 246 -16.41 -20.73 6.89
C PRO A 246 -15.06 -20.92 6.20
N ASP A 247 -15.10 -21.13 4.87
CA ASP A 247 -13.89 -21.16 4.06
C ASP A 247 -13.10 -19.88 4.34
N LEU A 248 -11.95 -20.01 5.00
CA LEU A 248 -11.12 -18.88 5.42
C LEU A 248 -10.68 -18.04 4.22
N VAL A 249 -10.55 -18.66 3.03
CA VAL A 249 -10.22 -17.98 1.79
C VAL A 249 -11.38 -17.11 1.32
N GLU A 250 -12.61 -17.65 1.30
CA GLU A 250 -13.82 -16.88 0.96
C GLU A 250 -14.03 -15.72 1.95
N TYR A 251 -13.88 -15.99 3.24
CA TYR A 251 -14.00 -14.95 4.27
C TYR A 251 -12.93 -13.86 4.11
N ALA A 252 -11.65 -14.22 3.99
CA ALA A 252 -10.57 -13.25 3.82
C ALA A 252 -10.69 -12.43 2.53
N THR A 253 -11.28 -13.01 1.48
CA THR A 253 -11.60 -12.30 0.23
C THR A 253 -12.71 -11.29 0.47
N SER A 254 -13.80 -11.69 1.12
CA SER A 254 -14.93 -10.80 1.39
C SER A 254 -14.53 -9.59 2.26
N VAL A 255 -13.64 -9.80 3.22
CA VAL A 255 -13.07 -8.73 4.06
C VAL A 255 -12.26 -7.74 3.23
N LEU A 256 -11.44 -8.24 2.29
CA LEU A 256 -10.66 -7.38 1.39
C LEU A 256 -11.58 -6.54 0.50
N GLU A 257 -12.60 -7.17 -0.10
CA GLU A 257 -13.58 -6.48 -0.95
C GLU A 257 -14.33 -5.40 -0.16
N GLU A 258 -14.77 -5.70 1.06
CA GLU A 258 -15.47 -4.75 1.94
C GLU A 258 -14.58 -3.57 2.32
N MET A 259 -13.33 -3.84 2.73
CA MET A 259 -12.32 -2.82 3.01
C MET A 259 -12.10 -1.92 1.78
N ASN A 260 -11.84 -2.52 0.61
CA ASN A 260 -11.51 -1.77 -0.60
C ASN A 260 -12.69 -0.94 -1.11
N GLU A 261 -13.92 -1.44 -0.99
CA GLU A 261 -15.12 -0.64 -1.28
C GLU A 261 -15.28 0.53 -0.32
N SER A 262 -15.01 0.33 0.98
CA SER A 262 -15.03 1.41 1.98
C SER A 262 -13.99 2.50 1.68
N LEU A 263 -12.76 2.11 1.31
CA LEU A 263 -11.71 3.03 0.86
C LEU A 263 -12.16 3.81 -0.38
N ARG A 264 -12.63 3.13 -1.44
CA ARG A 264 -13.11 3.76 -2.68
C ARG A 264 -14.21 4.78 -2.39
N SER A 265 -15.23 4.39 -1.64
CA SER A 265 -16.37 5.24 -1.28
C SER A 265 -15.94 6.47 -0.47
N SER A 266 -15.11 6.27 0.56
CA SER A 266 -14.70 7.33 1.48
C SER A 266 -13.80 8.37 0.82
N TYR A 267 -12.86 7.93 -0.01
CA TYR A 267 -11.98 8.83 -0.77
C TYR A 267 -12.73 9.56 -1.88
N ALA A 268 -13.58 8.87 -2.63
CA ALA A 268 -14.40 9.50 -3.68
C ALA A 268 -15.32 10.60 -3.12
N ALA A 269 -15.81 10.45 -1.88
CA ALA A 269 -16.61 11.48 -1.21
C ALA A 269 -15.86 12.80 -0.95
N GLN A 270 -14.53 12.81 -1.05
CA GLN A 270 -13.66 13.99 -0.87
C GLN A 270 -12.90 14.36 -2.16
N ASP A 271 -13.36 13.89 -3.31
CA ASP A 271 -12.70 14.07 -4.61
C ASP A 271 -11.23 13.59 -4.58
N ILE A 272 -10.97 12.48 -3.87
CA ILE A 272 -9.66 11.81 -3.82
C ILE A 272 -9.72 10.60 -4.76
N GLU A 273 -8.78 10.53 -5.70
CA GLU A 273 -8.68 9.43 -6.65
C GLU A 273 -8.08 8.18 -5.96
N VAL A 274 -8.42 6.99 -6.45
CA VAL A 274 -7.98 5.73 -5.84
C VAL A 274 -7.30 4.87 -6.90
N ALA A 275 -6.01 4.62 -6.71
CA ALA A 275 -5.22 3.67 -7.47
C ALA A 275 -5.71 2.23 -7.18
N ASP A 276 -6.10 1.51 -8.23
CA ASP A 276 -6.70 0.17 -8.13
C ASP A 276 -5.63 -0.93 -8.01
N VAL A 277 -4.98 -0.96 -6.85
CA VAL A 277 -3.98 -2.00 -6.52
C VAL A 277 -4.65 -3.37 -6.33
N GLU A 278 -5.93 -3.41 -5.97
CA GLU A 278 -6.69 -4.66 -5.86
C GLU A 278 -6.71 -5.39 -7.20
N ALA A 279 -7.00 -4.66 -8.29
CA ALA A 279 -6.95 -5.17 -9.65
C ALA A 279 -5.51 -5.48 -10.11
N THR A 280 -4.52 -4.69 -9.68
CA THR A 280 -3.09 -4.94 -10.00
C THR A 280 -2.62 -6.31 -9.48
N PHE A 281 -3.16 -6.75 -8.35
CA PHE A 281 -2.88 -8.05 -7.74
C PHE A 281 -3.87 -9.15 -8.15
N ASP A 282 -4.78 -8.87 -9.10
CA ASP A 282 -5.86 -9.78 -9.51
C ASP A 282 -6.63 -10.34 -8.30
N SER A 283 -6.80 -9.56 -7.22
CA SER A 283 -7.04 -10.07 -5.85
C SER A 283 -8.26 -11.00 -5.69
N THR A 284 -9.26 -10.89 -6.57
CA THR A 284 -10.50 -11.69 -6.56
C THR A 284 -10.50 -12.83 -7.60
N ASN A 285 -9.41 -13.01 -8.35
CA ASN A 285 -9.28 -14.02 -9.41
C ASN A 285 -8.65 -15.31 -8.87
N PHE A 286 -9.52 -16.27 -8.54
CA PHE A 286 -9.13 -17.61 -8.10
C PHE A 286 -8.93 -18.62 -9.23
N GLU A 287 -8.99 -18.20 -10.51
CA GLU A 287 -8.74 -19.11 -11.63
C GLU A 287 -7.25 -19.49 -11.70
N VAL A 288 -6.96 -20.77 -11.92
CA VAL A 288 -5.62 -21.27 -12.23
C VAL A 288 -5.42 -21.16 -13.76
N PRO A 289 -4.49 -20.32 -14.25
CA PRO A 289 -4.23 -20.21 -15.69
C PRO A 289 -3.83 -21.54 -16.31
N GLU A 290 -4.30 -21.83 -17.54
CA GLU A 290 -4.00 -23.10 -18.24
C GLU A 290 -2.49 -23.32 -18.47
N ASP A 291 -1.73 -22.24 -18.58
CA ASP A 291 -0.28 -22.22 -18.75
C ASP A 291 0.50 -21.95 -17.45
N SER A 292 -0.18 -22.04 -16.29
CA SER A 292 0.43 -21.85 -14.98
C SER A 292 1.59 -22.85 -14.76
N GLY A 293 2.78 -22.31 -14.48
CA GLY A 293 3.96 -23.11 -14.14
C GLY A 293 3.97 -23.58 -12.68
N THR A 294 3.14 -22.98 -11.82
CA THR A 294 3.08 -23.22 -10.38
C THR A 294 1.81 -23.98 -9.96
N GLY A 295 0.77 -23.97 -10.79
CA GLY A 295 -0.55 -24.48 -10.44
C GLY A 295 -1.34 -23.55 -9.50
N MET A 296 -0.80 -22.39 -9.15
CA MET A 296 -1.45 -21.45 -8.25
C MET A 296 -2.54 -20.63 -8.97
N PRO A 297 -3.62 -20.24 -8.25
CA PRO A 297 -4.54 -19.21 -8.71
C PRO A 297 -3.84 -17.89 -9.04
N ALA A 298 -4.42 -17.10 -9.94
CA ALA A 298 -3.82 -15.85 -10.41
C ALA A 298 -3.52 -14.86 -9.28
N ASN A 299 -4.44 -14.68 -8.32
CA ASN A 299 -4.24 -13.79 -7.17
C ASN A 299 -3.08 -14.24 -6.26
N VAL A 300 -2.96 -15.53 -5.96
CA VAL A 300 -1.86 -16.09 -5.17
C VAL A 300 -0.53 -15.92 -5.90
N GLN A 301 -0.53 -16.19 -7.21
CA GLN A 301 0.65 -16.01 -8.04
C GLN A 301 1.12 -14.54 -8.03
N ALA A 302 0.19 -13.58 -8.17
CA ALA A 302 0.49 -12.16 -8.08
C ALA A 302 1.07 -11.78 -6.70
N VAL A 303 0.49 -12.27 -5.61
CA VAL A 303 1.05 -12.08 -4.26
C VAL A 303 2.48 -12.61 -4.19
N CYS A 304 2.74 -13.83 -4.67
CA CYS A 304 4.08 -14.42 -4.65
C CYS A 304 5.09 -13.65 -5.52
N ASP A 305 4.67 -13.15 -6.69
CA ASP A 305 5.55 -12.46 -7.63
C ASP A 305 5.85 -11.02 -7.21
N LEU A 306 4.88 -10.35 -6.58
CA LEU A 306 4.95 -8.90 -6.28
C LEU A 306 5.30 -8.60 -4.82
N THR A 307 5.28 -9.58 -3.93
CA THR A 307 5.63 -9.42 -2.51
C THR A 307 6.79 -10.31 -2.10
N TRP A 308 7.17 -10.21 -0.83
CA TRP A 308 8.10 -11.15 -0.20
C TRP A 308 7.37 -12.32 0.48
N MET A 309 6.04 -12.43 0.36
CA MET A 309 5.23 -13.37 1.12
C MET A 309 5.57 -14.84 0.84
N CYS A 310 5.94 -15.17 -0.40
CA CYS A 310 6.32 -16.54 -0.78
C CYS A 310 7.84 -16.77 -0.74
N ASN A 311 8.61 -15.86 -0.13
CA ASN A 311 10.06 -15.96 -0.06
C ASN A 311 10.53 -16.83 1.12
N THR A 312 11.03 -18.03 0.84
CA THR A 312 11.50 -18.94 1.91
C THR A 312 12.90 -18.62 2.44
N ASP A 313 13.69 -17.80 1.74
CA ASP A 313 15.08 -17.49 2.13
C ASP A 313 15.14 -16.38 3.17
N ARG A 314 14.25 -15.38 3.06
CA ARG A 314 14.13 -14.24 3.98
C ARG A 314 12.89 -14.34 4.87
N GLY A 315 12.05 -15.33 4.65
CA GLY A 315 10.79 -15.52 5.36
C GLY A 315 9.64 -14.80 4.66
N PRO A 316 8.39 -15.24 4.94
CA PRO A 316 7.22 -14.56 4.43
C PRO A 316 7.18 -13.14 5.00
N ASP A 317 6.99 -12.17 4.12
CA ASP A 317 6.84 -10.77 4.48
C ASP A 317 5.78 -10.12 3.58
N ILE A 318 4.83 -9.42 4.21
CA ILE A 318 3.64 -8.85 3.56
C ILE A 318 3.96 -7.70 2.59
N HIS A 319 5.15 -7.12 2.69
CA HIS A 319 5.53 -5.94 1.92
C HIS A 319 5.88 -6.30 0.47
N THR A 320 5.69 -5.33 -0.41
CA THR A 320 6.05 -5.49 -1.81
C THR A 320 7.55 -5.65 -1.99
N ASN A 321 7.92 -6.46 -2.97
CA ASN A 321 9.27 -6.50 -3.50
C ASN A 321 9.45 -5.40 -4.56
N GLN A 322 10.62 -5.33 -5.18
CA GLN A 322 10.89 -4.32 -6.21
C GLN A 322 9.91 -4.36 -7.40
N ALA A 323 9.44 -5.54 -7.82
CA ALA A 323 8.47 -5.66 -8.89
C ALA A 323 7.09 -5.15 -8.44
N GLY A 324 6.62 -5.54 -7.26
CA GLY A 324 5.35 -5.01 -6.71
C GLY A 324 5.38 -3.51 -6.48
N ALA A 325 6.51 -2.95 -6.01
CA ALA A 325 6.67 -1.51 -5.88
C ALA A 325 6.58 -0.78 -7.24
N GLN A 326 7.07 -1.40 -8.32
CA GLN A 326 6.96 -0.85 -9.67
C GLN A 326 5.51 -0.90 -10.19
N GLU A 327 4.81 -2.02 -10.02
CA GLU A 327 3.42 -2.16 -10.46
C GLU A 327 2.50 -1.19 -9.70
N ILE A 328 2.64 -1.08 -8.37
CA ILE A 328 1.87 -0.09 -7.58
C ILE A 328 2.19 1.33 -8.05
N ALA A 329 3.47 1.68 -8.24
CA ALA A 329 3.84 3.01 -8.70
C ALA A 329 3.24 3.35 -10.08
N ALA A 330 3.18 2.38 -10.99
CA ALA A 330 2.53 2.55 -12.29
C ALA A 330 1.03 2.84 -12.16
N THR A 331 0.33 2.16 -11.24
CA THR A 331 -1.10 2.41 -10.97
C THR A 331 -1.34 3.82 -10.44
N PHE A 332 -0.43 4.38 -9.64
CA PHE A 332 -0.50 5.80 -9.25
C PHE A 332 -0.15 6.73 -10.42
N GLU A 333 0.88 6.41 -11.19
CA GLU A 333 1.35 7.23 -12.33
C GLU A 333 0.26 7.42 -13.39
N ASP A 334 -0.57 6.40 -13.63
CA ASP A 334 -1.74 6.47 -14.54
C ASP A 334 -2.79 7.53 -14.13
N LEU A 335 -2.78 7.93 -12.86
CA LEU A 335 -3.70 8.93 -12.30
C LEU A 335 -3.08 10.31 -12.13
N VAL A 336 -1.75 10.44 -12.16
CA VAL A 336 -1.08 11.75 -11.99
C VAL A 336 -1.37 12.66 -13.20
N GLN A 337 -1.76 13.92 -12.94
CA GLN A 337 -2.22 14.89 -13.96
C GLN A 337 -1.22 16.01 -14.25
#